data_AF-A0ABD5NGX2-F1
#
_entry.id   AF-A0ABD5NGX2-F1
#
_cell.length_a   1.000
_cell.length_b   1.000
_cell.length_c   1.000
_cell.angle_alpha   90.00
_cell.angle_beta   90.00
_cell.angle_gamma   90.00
#
_symmetry.space_group_name_H-M   'P 1'
#
loop_
_entity.id
_entity.type
_entity.pdbx_description
1 polymer ?
#
loop_
_entity_poly.entity_id
_entity_poly.type
_entity_poly.pdbx_seq_one_letter_code
_entity_poly.pdbx_strand_id
1 'polypeptide(L)'
;MELTPATVVREHEWVRERADTVVPLVNATRDSLGDAFDTDVAHVTEAQYRDVVDDVFADGDRAVNVAALVGLLRDIDVDGDYPGFVVDELLGRELAAMLAGGQPRRLLAEATFHFADVTTHGDGPAGRDDLDAALAAGVQTRLPGWEWTESASPFSVPRD
;
A
#
# COMPACT_ATOMS: atom_id res chain seq x y z
N MET A 1 1.49 16.21 -13.99
CA MET A 1 2.26 16.37 -12.74
C MET A 1 3.73 16.67 -13.05
N GLU A 2 4.40 17.52 -12.25
CA GLU A 2 5.86 17.70 -12.27
C GLU A 2 6.46 17.30 -10.90
N LEU A 3 7.45 16.39 -10.91
CA LEU A 3 8.10 15.89 -9.70
C LEU A 3 9.26 16.81 -9.32
N THR A 4 9.09 17.51 -8.22
CA THR A 4 10.11 18.34 -7.57
C THR A 4 10.23 17.92 -6.11
N PRO A 5 11.32 18.27 -5.39
CA PRO A 5 11.39 18.02 -3.96
C PRO A 5 10.17 18.58 -3.20
N ALA A 6 9.68 19.76 -3.59
CA ALA A 6 8.47 20.34 -3.01
C ALA A 6 7.21 19.53 -3.34
N THR A 7 7.12 18.91 -4.52
CA THR A 7 6.03 17.99 -4.84
C THR A 7 6.09 16.74 -3.98
N VAL A 8 7.27 16.15 -3.79
CA VAL A 8 7.43 14.94 -2.94
C VAL A 8 6.98 15.22 -1.51
N VAL A 9 7.34 16.37 -0.93
CA VAL A 9 6.87 16.76 0.41
C VAL A 9 5.34 16.90 0.48
N ARG A 10 4.71 17.50 -0.55
CA ARG A 10 3.24 17.60 -0.57
C ARG A 10 2.55 16.24 -0.66
N GLU A 11 3.09 15.33 -1.49
CA GLU A 11 2.52 13.99 -1.60
C GLU A 11 2.76 13.17 -0.31
N HIS A 12 3.91 13.34 0.34
CA HIS A 12 4.18 12.75 1.66
C HIS A 12 3.11 13.16 2.68
N GLU A 13 2.90 14.46 2.85
CA GLU A 13 1.89 14.98 3.80
C GLU A 13 0.48 14.49 3.43
N TRP A 14 0.14 14.52 2.13
CA TRP A 14 -1.17 14.06 1.67
C TRP A 14 -1.42 12.58 1.99
N VAL A 15 -0.43 11.71 1.72
CA VAL A 15 -0.52 10.28 2.06
C VAL A 15 -0.61 10.12 3.58
N ARG A 16 0.22 10.85 4.34
CA ARG A 16 0.29 10.78 5.79
C ARG A 16 -1.01 11.18 6.48
N GLU A 17 -1.71 12.18 5.95
CA GLU A 17 -3.00 12.65 6.46
C GLU A 17 -4.14 11.66 6.20
N ARG A 18 -3.98 10.74 5.23
CA ARG A 18 -4.99 9.76 4.81
C ARG A 18 -5.21 8.59 5.79
N ALA A 19 -4.70 8.70 7.01
CA ALA A 19 -4.75 7.63 8.01
C ALA A 19 -6.19 7.21 8.37
N ASP A 20 -7.10 8.18 8.42
CA ASP A 20 -8.53 7.96 8.72
C ASP A 20 -9.26 7.14 7.65
N THR A 21 -8.77 7.16 6.42
CA THR A 21 -9.29 6.38 5.29
C THR A 21 -8.58 5.03 5.17
N VAL A 22 -7.24 5.03 5.23
CA VAL A 22 -6.44 3.83 4.93
C VAL A 22 -6.42 2.83 6.09
N VAL A 23 -6.37 3.28 7.34
CA VAL A 23 -6.29 2.35 8.49
C VAL A 23 -7.52 1.44 8.60
N PRO A 24 -8.76 1.94 8.42
CA PRO A 24 -9.93 1.06 8.33
C PRO A 24 -9.80 0.02 7.20
N LEU A 25 -9.33 0.42 6.01
CA LEU A 25 -9.14 -0.50 4.88
C LEU A 25 -8.06 -1.55 5.17
N VAL A 26 -6.96 -1.15 5.82
CA VAL A 26 -5.91 -2.09 6.27
C VAL A 26 -6.48 -3.12 7.23
N ASN A 27 -7.24 -2.70 8.23
CA ASN A 27 -7.77 -3.61 9.24
C ASN A 27 -8.86 -4.53 8.63
N ALA A 28 -9.72 -4.01 7.75
CA ALA A 28 -10.67 -4.84 7.01
C ALA A 28 -9.97 -5.87 6.10
N THR A 29 -8.88 -5.47 5.44
CA THR A 29 -8.04 -6.38 4.63
C THR A 29 -7.43 -7.46 5.50
N ARG A 30 -6.94 -7.10 6.70
CA ARG A 30 -6.35 -8.06 7.66
C ARG A 30 -7.36 -9.03 8.22
N ASP A 31 -8.55 -8.57 8.58
CA ASP A 31 -9.65 -9.44 9.02
C ASP A 31 -9.99 -10.45 7.92
N SER A 32 -10.16 -9.97 6.68
CA SER A 32 -10.50 -10.82 5.54
C SER A 32 -9.40 -11.82 5.19
N LEU A 33 -8.12 -11.43 5.31
CA LEU A 33 -6.99 -12.33 5.12
C LEU A 33 -6.86 -13.33 6.28
N GLY A 34 -7.11 -12.89 7.52
CA GLY A 34 -7.12 -13.74 8.70
C GLY A 34 -8.15 -14.87 8.56
N ASP A 35 -9.37 -14.53 8.18
CA ASP A 35 -10.44 -15.49 7.87
C ASP A 35 -10.04 -16.44 6.73
N ALA A 36 -9.45 -15.92 5.64
CA ALA A 36 -9.07 -16.71 4.48
C ALA A 36 -7.93 -17.71 4.76
N PHE A 37 -7.01 -17.37 5.68
CA PHE A 37 -5.86 -18.19 6.04
C PHE A 37 -6.01 -18.92 7.38
N ASP A 38 -7.16 -18.81 8.04
CA ASP A 38 -7.44 -19.38 9.38
C ASP A 38 -6.36 -18.98 10.39
N THR A 39 -6.08 -17.67 10.47
CA THR A 39 -5.04 -17.09 11.33
C THR A 39 -5.49 -15.75 11.91
N ASP A 40 -4.98 -15.42 13.09
CA ASP A 40 -5.18 -14.09 13.68
C ASP A 40 -4.15 -13.10 13.11
N VAL A 41 -4.61 -11.97 12.59
CA VAL A 41 -3.75 -10.86 12.15
C VAL A 41 -4.11 -9.62 12.94
N ALA A 42 -3.19 -9.12 13.76
CA ALA A 42 -3.46 -7.97 14.62
C ALA A 42 -3.84 -6.72 13.82
N HIS A 43 -4.80 -5.93 14.32
CA HIS A 43 -5.11 -4.61 13.78
C HIS A 43 -3.95 -3.62 13.98
N VAL A 44 -3.92 -2.57 13.16
CA VAL A 44 -2.99 -1.46 13.29
C VAL A 44 -3.67 -0.15 13.63
N THR A 45 -2.85 0.76 14.15
CA THR A 45 -3.19 2.11 14.54
C THR A 45 -2.78 3.12 13.46
N GLU A 46 -3.38 4.30 13.50
CA GLU A 46 -2.95 5.42 12.67
C GLU A 46 -1.51 5.87 12.92
N ALA A 47 -1.01 5.71 14.16
CA ALA A 47 0.39 6.03 14.46
C ALA A 47 1.34 5.13 13.66
N GLN A 48 1.09 3.81 13.68
CA GLN A 48 1.86 2.84 12.90
C GLN A 48 1.78 3.09 11.39
N TYR A 49 0.61 3.48 10.88
CA TYR A 49 0.45 3.90 9.48
C TYR A 49 1.35 5.10 9.15
N ARG A 50 1.30 6.16 9.96
CA ARG A 50 2.11 7.38 9.76
C ARG A 50 3.60 7.08 9.83
N ASP A 51 4.04 6.24 10.77
CA ASP A 51 5.44 5.83 10.88
C ASP A 51 5.91 5.10 9.61
N VAL A 52 5.09 4.22 9.03
CA VAL A 52 5.41 3.55 7.76
C VAL A 52 5.53 4.54 6.62
N VAL A 53 4.62 5.51 6.53
CA VAL A 53 4.66 6.54 5.49
C VAL A 53 5.94 7.38 5.65
N ASP A 54 6.25 7.81 6.87
CA ASP A 54 7.45 8.58 7.19
C ASP A 54 8.73 7.80 6.82
N ASP A 55 8.79 6.50 7.12
CA ASP A 55 9.90 5.61 6.74
C ASP A 55 10.07 5.43 5.23
N VAL A 56 8.96 5.30 4.49
CA VAL A 56 8.99 5.16 3.02
C VAL A 56 9.53 6.44 2.37
N PHE A 57 9.05 7.60 2.83
CA PHE A 57 9.43 8.88 2.24
C PHE A 57 10.82 9.38 2.70
N ALA A 58 11.42 8.77 3.72
CA ALA A 58 12.81 9.02 4.12
C ALA A 58 13.84 8.50 3.09
N ASP A 59 13.48 7.49 2.29
CA ASP A 59 14.28 6.99 1.16
C ASP A 59 13.95 7.82 -0.09
N GLY A 60 14.79 8.81 -0.41
CA GLY A 60 14.49 9.80 -1.47
C GLY A 60 14.27 9.20 -2.85
N ASP A 61 14.99 8.13 -3.21
CA ASP A 61 14.84 7.44 -4.50
C ASP A 61 13.49 6.70 -4.55
N ARG A 62 13.03 6.15 -3.43
CA ARG A 62 11.69 5.56 -3.33
C ARG A 62 10.61 6.63 -3.28
N ALA A 63 10.82 7.69 -2.51
CA ALA A 63 9.86 8.75 -2.24
C ALA A 63 9.39 9.44 -3.53
N VAL A 64 10.31 9.73 -4.46
CA VAL A 64 9.96 10.36 -5.74
C VAL A 64 9.06 9.47 -6.61
N ASN A 65 9.27 8.16 -6.58
CA ASN A 65 8.47 7.21 -7.35
C ASN A 65 7.09 6.99 -6.70
N VAL A 66 7.04 6.84 -5.37
CA VAL A 66 5.78 6.76 -4.62
C VAL A 66 4.94 8.02 -4.83
N ALA A 67 5.54 9.22 -4.73
CA ALA A 67 4.85 10.48 -4.99
C ALA A 67 4.26 10.56 -6.41
N ALA A 68 4.99 10.08 -7.41
CA ALA A 68 4.51 10.05 -8.79
C ALA A 68 3.31 9.11 -8.95
N LEU A 69 3.40 7.88 -8.44
CA LEU A 69 2.31 6.90 -8.51
C LEU A 69 1.06 7.40 -7.78
N VAL A 70 1.23 7.95 -6.58
CA VAL A 70 0.13 8.50 -5.78
C VAL A 70 -0.64 9.55 -6.56
N GLY A 71 0.01 10.62 -7.05
CA GLY A 71 -0.75 11.66 -7.72
C GLY A 71 -1.13 11.33 -9.17
N LEU A 72 -0.52 10.34 -9.83
CA LEU A 72 -1.07 9.78 -11.07
C LEU A 72 -2.40 9.09 -10.80
N LEU A 73 -2.44 8.19 -9.81
CA LEU A 73 -3.66 7.46 -9.44
C LEU A 73 -4.77 8.41 -8.96
N ARG A 74 -4.41 9.51 -8.29
CA ARG A 74 -5.40 10.53 -7.88
C ARG A 74 -6.12 11.22 -9.03
N ASP A 75 -5.48 11.33 -10.20
CA ASP A 75 -5.95 12.15 -11.32
C ASP A 75 -6.36 11.31 -12.54
N ILE A 76 -5.92 10.05 -12.63
CA ILE A 76 -6.21 9.17 -13.77
C ILE A 76 -7.68 8.74 -13.74
N ASP A 77 -8.32 8.84 -14.89
CA ASP A 77 -9.74 8.56 -15.05
C ASP A 77 -10.02 7.95 -16.42
N VAL A 78 -11.08 7.18 -16.52
CA VAL A 78 -11.57 6.60 -17.77
C VAL A 78 -13.10 6.68 -17.82
N ASP A 79 -13.64 6.93 -19.01
CA ASP A 79 -15.08 7.10 -19.19
C ASP A 79 -15.84 5.84 -18.76
N GLY A 80 -16.72 6.02 -17.77
CA GLY A 80 -17.57 4.97 -17.21
C GLY A 80 -16.81 3.87 -16.48
N ASP A 81 -15.61 4.15 -15.98
CA ASP A 81 -14.77 3.18 -15.27
C ASP A 81 -14.66 1.86 -16.06
N TYR A 82 -14.27 1.99 -17.33
CA TYR A 82 -14.33 0.90 -18.29
C TYR A 82 -13.46 -0.29 -17.84
N PRO A 83 -14.03 -1.49 -17.59
CA PRO A 83 -13.28 -2.62 -16.98
C PRO A 83 -12.13 -3.22 -17.82
N GLY A 84 -11.91 -2.71 -19.03
CA GLY A 84 -10.77 -3.06 -19.87
C GLY A 84 -9.63 -2.03 -19.83
N PHE A 85 -9.83 -0.91 -19.17
CA PHE A 85 -8.77 -0.01 -18.76
C PHE A 85 -8.13 -0.63 -17.53
N VAL A 86 -6.82 -0.86 -17.60
CA VAL A 86 -6.11 -1.62 -16.56
C VAL A 86 -4.88 -0.87 -15.99
N VAL A 87 -4.79 0.43 -16.27
CA VAL A 87 -3.55 1.19 -16.06
C VAL A 87 -3.43 1.60 -14.60
N ASP A 88 -4.53 1.99 -14.01
CA ASP A 88 -4.74 2.20 -12.59
C ASP A 88 -4.40 0.96 -11.76
N GLU A 89 -4.79 -0.26 -12.13
CA GLU A 89 -4.39 -1.45 -11.38
C GLU A 89 -2.89 -1.76 -11.54
N LEU A 90 -2.32 -1.50 -12.72
CA LEU A 90 -0.86 -1.61 -12.92
C LEU A 90 -0.11 -0.65 -12.01
N LEU A 91 -0.59 0.60 -11.87
CA LEU A 91 0.00 1.63 -11.04
C LEU A 91 -0.24 1.35 -9.54
N GLY A 92 -1.44 0.93 -9.16
CA GLY A 92 -1.83 0.57 -7.80
C GLY A 92 -1.02 -0.62 -7.29
N ARG A 93 -0.89 -1.67 -8.10
CA ARG A 93 -0.03 -2.83 -7.77
C ARG A 93 1.42 -2.43 -7.55
N GLU A 94 1.98 -1.59 -8.43
CA GLU A 94 3.36 -1.12 -8.26
C GLU A 94 3.52 -0.23 -7.02
N LEU A 95 2.53 0.62 -6.73
CA LEU A 95 2.53 1.45 -5.52
C LEU A 95 2.55 0.57 -4.26
N ALA A 96 1.70 -0.46 -4.18
CA ALA A 96 1.69 -1.42 -3.07
C ALA A 96 3.06 -2.10 -2.89
N ALA A 97 3.68 -2.52 -3.99
CA ALA A 97 5.02 -3.09 -4.02
C ALA A 97 6.08 -2.13 -3.45
N MET A 98 6.11 -0.88 -3.91
CA MET A 98 7.11 0.11 -3.48
C MET A 98 6.98 0.47 -1.99
N LEU A 99 5.74 0.59 -1.51
CA LEU A 99 5.45 0.78 -0.09
C LEU A 99 6.00 -0.38 0.71
N ALA A 100 5.69 -1.63 0.33
CA ALA A 100 6.11 -2.83 1.05
C ALA A 100 7.64 -3.01 1.09
N GLY A 101 8.34 -2.69 0.00
CA GLY A 101 9.80 -2.72 -0.11
C GLY A 101 10.32 -3.89 -0.94
N GLY A 102 11.37 -4.57 -0.46
CA GLY A 102 11.99 -5.68 -1.19
C GLY A 102 11.25 -7.01 -1.05
N GLN A 103 11.74 -8.06 -1.74
CA GLN A 103 11.22 -9.41 -1.55
C GLN A 103 11.52 -9.94 -0.14
N PRO A 104 10.62 -10.72 0.48
CA PRO A 104 9.36 -11.24 -0.09
C PRO A 104 8.15 -10.28 -0.01
N ARG A 105 8.27 -9.19 0.74
CA ARG A 105 7.14 -8.26 1.02
C ARG A 105 6.56 -7.63 -0.24
N ARG A 106 7.41 -7.33 -1.22
CA ARG A 106 6.96 -6.82 -2.53
C ARG A 106 5.87 -7.68 -3.15
N LEU A 107 6.16 -8.97 -3.37
CA LEU A 107 5.23 -9.88 -4.03
C LEU A 107 3.95 -10.09 -3.20
N LEU A 108 4.10 -10.15 -1.87
CA LEU A 108 2.93 -10.24 -0.98
C LEU A 108 2.02 -9.02 -1.12
N ALA A 109 2.58 -7.82 -1.18
CA ALA A 109 1.79 -6.59 -1.36
C ALA A 109 1.15 -6.50 -2.74
N GLU A 110 1.83 -6.93 -3.80
CA GLU A 110 1.25 -7.01 -5.15
C GLU A 110 0.03 -7.95 -5.18
N ALA A 111 0.08 -9.07 -4.47
CA ALA A 111 -1.04 -10.01 -4.34
C ALA A 111 -2.15 -9.46 -3.43
N THR A 112 -1.79 -8.87 -2.29
CA THR A 112 -2.75 -8.26 -1.37
C THR A 112 -3.49 -7.09 -1.99
N PHE A 113 -2.85 -6.33 -2.89
CA PHE A 113 -3.49 -5.23 -3.61
C PHE A 113 -4.76 -5.69 -4.33
N HIS A 114 -4.67 -6.70 -5.20
CA HIS A 114 -5.83 -7.24 -5.89
C HIS A 114 -6.89 -7.83 -4.96
N PHE A 115 -6.50 -8.25 -3.77
CA PHE A 115 -7.46 -8.73 -2.76
C PHE A 115 -8.19 -7.57 -2.06
N ALA A 116 -7.46 -6.51 -1.68
CA ALA A 116 -8.02 -5.32 -1.05
C ALA A 116 -8.92 -4.53 -2.02
N ASP A 117 -8.51 -4.46 -3.27
CA ASP A 117 -9.18 -3.76 -4.35
C ASP A 117 -10.62 -4.25 -4.58
N VAL A 118 -10.85 -5.57 -4.54
CA VAL A 118 -12.20 -6.17 -4.64
C VAL A 118 -13.20 -5.59 -3.64
N THR A 119 -12.73 -5.08 -2.50
CA THR A 119 -13.57 -4.53 -1.42
C THR A 119 -13.48 -3.02 -1.28
N THR A 120 -12.62 -2.37 -2.07
CA THR A 120 -12.40 -0.93 -2.04
C THR A 120 -13.20 -0.33 -3.18
N HIS A 121 -14.19 0.50 -2.85
CA HIS A 121 -15.01 1.18 -3.85
C HIS A 121 -15.10 2.65 -3.45
N GLY A 122 -14.90 3.54 -4.40
CA GLY A 122 -14.94 4.98 -4.18
C GLY A 122 -15.65 5.72 -5.30
N ASP A 123 -16.24 6.85 -4.95
CA ASP A 123 -16.60 7.86 -5.96
C ASP A 123 -15.34 8.63 -6.35
N GLY A 124 -15.17 8.93 -7.64
CA GLY A 124 -14.07 9.76 -8.13
C GLY A 124 -13.49 9.29 -9.45
N PRO A 125 -12.26 9.76 -9.78
CA PRO A 125 -11.49 9.22 -10.88
C PRO A 125 -11.24 7.72 -10.72
N ALA A 126 -11.19 6.99 -11.82
CA ALA A 126 -10.97 5.53 -11.83
C ALA A 126 -9.79 5.07 -10.95
N GLY A 127 -8.65 5.78 -10.93
CA GLY A 127 -7.51 5.35 -10.09
C GLY A 127 -7.64 5.62 -8.58
N ARG A 128 -8.75 6.18 -8.10
CA ARG A 128 -8.84 6.69 -6.73
C ARG A 128 -9.02 5.59 -5.68
N ASP A 129 -9.83 4.59 -5.96
CA ASP A 129 -10.00 3.41 -5.11
C ASP A 129 -8.78 2.49 -5.17
N ASP A 130 -8.20 2.30 -6.37
CA ASP A 130 -6.92 1.61 -6.56
C ASP A 130 -5.78 2.20 -5.72
N LEU A 131 -5.72 3.53 -5.62
CA LEU A 131 -4.79 4.22 -4.73
C LEU A 131 -4.96 3.80 -3.27
N ASP A 132 -6.20 3.72 -2.80
CA ASP A 132 -6.53 3.39 -1.42
C ASP A 132 -6.26 1.91 -1.11
N ALA A 133 -6.61 1.03 -2.05
CA ALA A 133 -6.30 -0.39 -2.00
C ALA A 133 -4.78 -0.62 -1.98
N ALA A 134 -4.03 0.12 -2.81
CA ALA A 134 -2.57 0.04 -2.86
C ALA A 134 -1.91 0.52 -1.56
N LEU A 135 -2.39 1.62 -0.98
CA LEU A 135 -1.93 2.11 0.32
C LEU A 135 -2.20 1.07 1.42
N ALA A 136 -3.40 0.47 1.43
CA ALA A 136 -3.75 -0.55 2.41
C ALA A 136 -2.85 -1.80 2.27
N ALA A 137 -2.73 -2.34 1.06
CA ALA A 137 -1.93 -3.53 0.78
C ALA A 137 -0.42 -3.33 1.04
N GLY A 138 0.13 -2.19 0.64
CA GLY A 138 1.53 -1.86 0.83
C GLY A 138 1.90 -1.70 2.30
N VAL A 139 1.11 -0.92 3.05
CA VAL A 139 1.37 -0.64 4.46
C VAL A 139 1.20 -1.89 5.32
N GLN A 140 0.11 -2.64 5.14
CA GLN A 140 -0.18 -3.81 5.98
C GLN A 140 0.94 -4.85 5.93
N THR A 141 1.62 -4.96 4.78
CA THR A 141 2.70 -5.93 4.52
C THR A 141 4.02 -5.57 5.22
N ARG A 142 4.20 -4.31 5.64
CA ARG A 142 5.35 -3.88 6.46
C ARG A 142 5.09 -4.05 7.95
N LEU A 143 3.86 -3.77 8.36
CA LEU A 143 3.50 -3.67 9.77
C LEU A 143 3.49 -5.04 10.45
N PRO A 144 3.76 -5.09 11.77
CA PRO A 144 3.66 -6.32 12.55
C PRO A 144 2.22 -6.85 12.56
N GLY A 145 2.06 -8.11 12.99
CA GLY A 145 0.76 -8.77 13.16
C GLY A 145 0.66 -10.14 12.51
N TRP A 146 1.61 -10.51 11.64
CA TRP A 146 1.71 -11.85 11.06
C TRP A 146 2.73 -12.70 11.83
N GLU A 147 2.30 -13.84 12.37
CA GLU A 147 3.14 -14.71 13.23
C GLU A 147 4.50 -15.06 12.60
N TRP A 148 4.53 -15.32 11.29
CA TRP A 148 5.76 -15.69 10.58
C TRP A 148 6.83 -14.57 10.58
N THR A 149 6.43 -13.33 10.85
CA THR A 149 7.33 -12.16 10.92
C THR A 149 7.86 -11.88 12.33
N GLU A 150 7.33 -12.56 13.35
CA GLU A 150 7.64 -12.28 14.77
C GLU A 150 8.92 -12.97 15.26
N SER A 151 9.44 -13.93 14.52
CA SER A 151 10.65 -14.68 14.87
C SER A 151 11.67 -14.70 13.73
N ALA A 152 12.91 -15.05 14.05
CA ALA A 152 13.94 -15.24 13.04
C ALA A 152 13.53 -16.35 12.06
N SER A 153 13.78 -16.15 10.77
CA SER A 153 13.42 -17.13 9.75
C SER A 153 14.12 -18.47 10.02
N PRO A 154 13.38 -19.60 10.14
CA PRO A 154 13.96 -20.92 10.36
C PRO A 154 14.76 -21.44 9.15
N PHE A 155 14.68 -20.74 8.01
CA PHE A 155 15.43 -21.04 6.79
C PHE A 155 16.77 -20.29 6.73
N SER A 156 17.12 -19.50 7.74
CA SER A 156 18.41 -18.80 7.80
C SER A 156 19.55 -19.81 7.94
N VAL A 157 20.52 -19.76 7.02
CA VAL A 157 21.75 -20.56 7.13
C VAL A 157 22.77 -19.76 7.95
N PRO A 158 23.36 -20.32 9.01
CA PRO A 158 24.42 -19.65 9.77
C PRO A 158 25.56 -19.20 8.86
N ARG A 159 26.12 -18.02 9.16
CA ARG A 159 27.38 -17.56 8.56
C ARG A 159 28.48 -17.74 9.60
N ASP A 160 29.58 -18.36 9.18
CA ASP A 160 30.82 -18.48 9.97
C ASP A 160 31.51 -17.13 10.15
#